data_AF-A0A1M3K1K9-F1
#
_entry.id   AF-A0A1M3K1K9-F1
#
_cell.length_a   1.000
_cell.length_b   1.000
_cell.length_c   1.000
_cell.angle_alpha   90.00
_cell.angle_beta   90.00
_cell.angle_gamma   90.00
#
_symmetry.space_group_name_H-M   'P 1'
#
loop_
_entity.id
_entity.type
_entity.pdbx_description
1 polymer ?
#
loop_
_entity_poly.entity_id
_entity_poly.type
_entity_poly.pdbx_seq_one_letter_code
_entity_poly.pdbx_strand_id
1 'polypeptide(L)'
;MEKIQEFIKRPLIAAALGFVLGLIIGLPILGWGLMPVQWKDADPSYLRADIKSDYFCMVADSFARNGDAVVAKSRLEGLGSYSEAKLNSLLPNDCGLTSEEINTFKTALGAVTAPLPGADVAPQPGDKEKSGASPFLLVGLFCLVTVVIGGALAYLFLVKNKKPGTSPTRVQPVSPTTEVSQQDQYATDETSVSEPPVAQFMSTYVAGDDLYDDSFSIDSPSGEFLGECGVSISEIIGVGDPKKVTAIETWLFDKNDIETVTKVLMSQHAYDDPALSQRLASKGEPVLIQPGGRVVLESETLQMEARVVDIIYAQGALPEGSVIDRITIELAIWQK
;
A
#
# COMPACT_ATOMS: atom_id res chain seq x y z
N MET A 1 -35.60 -12.76 -0.38
CA MET A 1 -35.18 -13.27 -1.72
C MET A 1 -35.83 -12.55 -2.89
N GLU A 2 -37.06 -12.02 -2.78
CA GLU A 2 -37.79 -11.44 -3.93
C GLU A 2 -37.09 -10.24 -4.59
N LYS A 3 -36.54 -9.29 -3.80
CA LYS A 3 -35.78 -8.13 -4.33
C LYS A 3 -34.63 -8.55 -5.25
N ILE A 4 -33.89 -9.61 -4.92
CA ILE A 4 -32.76 -10.11 -5.73
C ILE A 4 -33.24 -10.60 -7.11
N GLN A 5 -34.42 -11.25 -7.17
CA GLN A 5 -35.00 -11.70 -8.44
C GLN A 5 -35.47 -10.54 -9.34
N GLU A 6 -35.79 -9.38 -8.77
CA GLU A 6 -36.17 -8.19 -9.54
C GLU A 6 -34.94 -7.51 -10.17
N PHE A 7 -33.82 -7.42 -9.45
CA PHE A 7 -32.55 -6.94 -10.00
C PHE A 7 -32.03 -7.81 -11.15
N ILE A 8 -32.13 -9.14 -11.04
CA ILE A 8 -31.70 -10.10 -12.08
C ILE A 8 -32.52 -9.98 -13.38
N LYS A 9 -33.76 -9.45 -13.33
CA LYS A 9 -34.58 -9.22 -14.54
C LYS A 9 -34.11 -8.04 -15.40
N ARG A 10 -33.21 -7.18 -14.90
CA ARG A 10 -32.62 -6.08 -15.69
C ARG A 10 -31.35 -6.56 -16.39
N PRO A 11 -31.29 -6.61 -17.74
CA PRO A 11 -30.20 -7.27 -18.47
C PRO A 11 -28.83 -6.65 -18.21
N LEU A 12 -28.74 -5.33 -18.01
CA LEU A 12 -27.50 -4.65 -17.65
C LEU A 12 -26.98 -5.05 -16.26
N ILE A 13 -27.87 -5.24 -15.29
CA ILE A 13 -27.51 -5.61 -13.91
C ILE A 13 -27.12 -7.10 -13.85
N ALA A 14 -27.82 -7.95 -14.59
CA ALA A 14 -27.43 -9.35 -14.76
C ALA A 14 -26.06 -9.49 -15.44
N ALA A 15 -25.76 -8.66 -16.46
CA ALA A 15 -24.45 -8.64 -17.10
C ALA A 15 -23.34 -8.15 -16.15
N ALA A 16 -23.58 -7.08 -15.39
CA ALA A 16 -22.64 -6.57 -14.38
C ALA A 16 -22.35 -7.60 -13.28
N LEU A 17 -23.40 -8.21 -12.70
CA LEU A 17 -23.26 -9.29 -11.71
C LEU A 17 -22.49 -10.49 -12.26
N GLY A 18 -22.78 -10.91 -13.50
CA GLY A 18 -22.07 -12.01 -14.16
C GLY A 18 -20.60 -11.70 -14.40
N PHE A 19 -20.26 -10.45 -14.78
CA PHE A 19 -18.89 -10.01 -14.95
C PHE A 19 -18.12 -9.98 -13.62
N VAL A 20 -18.72 -9.44 -12.56
CA VAL A 20 -18.12 -9.40 -11.21
C VAL A 20 -17.91 -10.82 -10.67
N LEU A 21 -18.88 -11.73 -10.80
CA LEU A 21 -18.69 -13.14 -10.43
C LEU A 21 -17.57 -13.80 -11.27
N GLY A 22 -17.52 -13.50 -12.57
CA GLY A 22 -16.47 -13.99 -13.47
C GLY A 22 -15.08 -13.52 -13.07
N LEU A 23 -14.94 -12.28 -12.59
CA LEU A 23 -13.70 -11.73 -12.03
C LEU A 23 -13.30 -12.44 -10.73
N ILE A 24 -14.24 -12.58 -9.78
CA ILE A 24 -14.03 -13.22 -8.47
C ILE A 24 -13.70 -14.71 -8.60
N ILE A 25 -14.11 -15.36 -9.69
CA ILE A 25 -13.72 -16.75 -10.00
C ILE A 25 -12.42 -16.79 -10.80
N GLY A 26 -12.27 -15.92 -11.81
CA GLY A 26 -11.15 -15.93 -12.74
C GLY A 26 -9.81 -15.53 -12.11
N LEU A 27 -9.78 -14.45 -11.32
CA LEU A 27 -8.53 -13.92 -10.77
C LEU A 27 -8.01 -14.75 -9.58
N PRO A 28 -8.80 -15.01 -8.52
CA PRO A 28 -8.35 -15.80 -7.37
C PRO A 28 -8.21 -17.29 -7.68
N ILE A 29 -9.22 -17.92 -8.29
CA ILE A 29 -9.26 -19.39 -8.40
C ILE A 29 -8.42 -19.89 -9.58
N LEU A 30 -8.58 -19.28 -10.78
CA LEU A 30 -7.83 -19.70 -11.96
C LEU A 30 -6.46 -19.00 -12.07
N GLY A 31 -6.37 -17.71 -11.75
CA GLY A 31 -5.11 -16.98 -11.74
C GLY A 31 -4.18 -17.48 -10.64
N TRP A 32 -4.53 -17.22 -9.38
CA TRP A 32 -3.63 -17.48 -8.24
C TRP A 32 -3.66 -18.94 -7.76
N GLY A 33 -4.83 -19.59 -7.78
CA GLY A 33 -4.97 -20.99 -7.34
C GLY A 33 -4.40 -22.02 -8.30
N LEU A 34 -4.68 -21.90 -9.61
CA LEU A 34 -4.27 -22.90 -10.61
C LEU A 34 -2.93 -22.58 -11.30
N MET A 35 -2.54 -21.29 -11.38
CA MET A 35 -1.30 -20.85 -12.05
C MET A 35 -0.53 -19.81 -11.22
N PRO A 36 -0.08 -20.17 -9.99
CA PRO A 36 0.64 -19.25 -9.13
C PRO A 36 1.91 -18.70 -9.81
N VAL A 37 2.15 -17.39 -9.67
CA VAL A 37 3.33 -16.72 -10.21
C VAL A 37 4.58 -17.23 -9.48
N GLN A 38 5.41 -17.99 -10.20
CA GLN A 38 6.69 -18.48 -9.70
C GLN A 38 7.80 -17.53 -10.13
N TRP A 39 8.34 -16.76 -9.18
CA TRP A 39 9.61 -16.05 -9.36
C TRP A 39 10.75 -17.06 -9.32
N LYS A 40 11.55 -17.10 -10.38
CA LYS A 40 12.74 -17.94 -10.52
C LYS A 40 13.92 -17.05 -10.85
N ASP A 41 15.13 -17.53 -10.54
CA ASP A 41 16.38 -16.87 -10.90
C ASP A 41 16.47 -15.41 -10.41
N ALA A 42 15.98 -15.19 -9.18
CA ALA A 42 16.07 -13.91 -8.50
C ALA A 42 17.53 -13.55 -8.19
N ASP A 43 17.85 -12.27 -8.32
CA ASP A 43 19.19 -11.72 -8.13
C ASP A 43 19.72 -11.90 -6.68
N PRO A 44 21.04 -12.11 -6.47
CA PRO A 44 21.60 -12.30 -5.12
C PRO A 44 21.35 -11.14 -4.14
N SER A 45 20.99 -9.93 -4.61
CA SER A 45 20.54 -8.83 -3.75
C SER A 45 19.27 -9.13 -2.93
N TYR A 46 18.46 -10.13 -3.31
CA TYR A 46 17.29 -10.58 -2.54
C TYR A 46 17.63 -11.58 -1.42
N LEU A 47 18.89 -12.03 -1.31
CA LEU A 47 19.31 -12.96 -0.26
C LEU A 47 19.29 -12.30 1.12
N ARG A 48 19.13 -13.13 2.17
CA ARG A 48 19.30 -12.71 3.56
C ARG A 48 20.74 -12.27 3.84
N ALA A 49 20.93 -11.42 4.85
CA ALA A 49 22.24 -10.82 5.16
C ALA A 49 23.36 -11.84 5.48
N ASP A 50 23.01 -12.97 6.11
CA ASP A 50 23.93 -14.08 6.36
C ASP A 50 24.39 -14.71 5.04
N ILE A 51 23.44 -15.09 4.18
CA ILE A 51 23.72 -15.74 2.88
C ILE A 51 24.42 -14.78 1.92
N LYS A 52 24.18 -13.46 2.02
CA LYS A 52 24.95 -12.43 1.28
C LYS A 52 26.43 -12.44 1.66
N SER A 53 26.75 -12.63 2.94
CA SER A 53 28.14 -12.77 3.40
C SER A 53 28.77 -14.05 2.86
N ASP A 54 28.06 -15.17 2.93
CA ASP A 54 28.56 -16.46 2.42
C ASP A 54 28.77 -16.42 0.90
N TYR A 55 27.83 -15.83 0.15
CA TYR A 55 27.96 -15.62 -1.30
C TYR A 55 29.16 -14.74 -1.63
N PHE A 56 29.34 -13.63 -0.92
CA PHE A 56 30.52 -12.78 -1.07
C PHE A 56 31.83 -13.57 -0.86
N CYS A 57 31.89 -14.38 0.20
CA CYS A 57 33.05 -15.21 0.48
C CYS A 57 33.28 -16.29 -0.60
N MET A 58 32.23 -16.91 -1.14
CA MET A 58 32.34 -17.85 -2.26
C MET A 58 32.85 -17.17 -3.54
N VAL A 59 32.47 -15.91 -3.80
CA VAL A 59 33.01 -15.15 -4.94
C VAL A 59 34.49 -14.84 -4.74
N ALA A 60 34.90 -14.49 -3.51
CA ALA A 60 36.30 -14.23 -3.18
C ALA A 60 37.18 -15.51 -3.24
N ASP A 61 36.71 -16.66 -2.72
CA ASP A 61 37.40 -17.96 -2.87
C ASP A 61 37.45 -18.39 -4.34
N SER A 62 36.36 -18.22 -5.12
CA SER A 62 36.37 -18.46 -6.56
C SER A 62 37.44 -17.63 -7.25
N PHE A 63 37.57 -16.34 -6.93
CA PHE A 63 38.62 -15.46 -7.46
C PHE A 63 40.01 -15.92 -7.03
N ALA A 64 40.22 -16.25 -5.75
CA ALA A 64 41.52 -16.74 -5.25
C ALA A 64 41.99 -18.02 -5.99
N ARG A 65 41.05 -18.86 -6.46
CA ARG A 65 41.34 -20.07 -7.25
C ARG A 65 41.58 -19.83 -8.73
N ASN A 66 40.92 -18.84 -9.35
CA ASN A 66 40.89 -18.70 -10.82
C ASN A 66 41.45 -17.38 -11.38
N GLY A 67 41.67 -16.36 -10.54
CA GLY A 67 42.13 -15.03 -10.94
C GLY A 67 41.14 -14.21 -11.78
N ASP A 68 39.91 -14.67 -11.97
CA ASP A 68 38.94 -14.06 -12.88
C ASP A 68 38.21 -12.88 -12.23
N ALA A 69 38.86 -11.71 -12.31
CA ALA A 69 38.34 -10.45 -11.80
C ALA A 69 37.03 -10.02 -12.49
N VAL A 70 36.82 -10.42 -13.75
CA VAL A 70 35.69 -10.00 -14.58
C VAL A 70 34.42 -10.72 -14.11
N VAL A 71 34.50 -12.04 -13.94
CA VAL A 71 33.42 -12.86 -13.36
C VAL A 71 33.19 -12.52 -11.88
N ALA A 72 34.26 -12.28 -11.12
CA ALA A 72 34.12 -11.87 -9.72
C ALA A 72 33.37 -10.54 -9.59
N LYS A 73 33.72 -9.53 -10.39
CA LYS A 73 33.02 -8.23 -10.39
C LYS A 73 31.55 -8.36 -10.77
N SER A 74 31.23 -9.08 -11.85
CA SER A 74 29.85 -9.32 -12.28
C SER A 74 28.99 -9.98 -11.19
N ARG A 75 29.54 -10.95 -10.44
CA ARG A 75 28.84 -11.59 -9.32
C ARG A 75 28.66 -10.68 -8.11
N LEU A 76 29.62 -9.79 -7.84
CA LEU A 76 29.53 -8.81 -6.76
C LEU A 76 28.56 -7.66 -7.10
N GLU A 77 28.42 -7.28 -8.38
CA GLU A 77 27.41 -6.33 -8.84
C GLU A 77 25.99 -6.86 -8.56
N GLY A 78 25.75 -8.16 -8.73
CA GLY A 78 24.52 -8.86 -8.32
C GLY A 78 24.27 -8.98 -6.81
N LEU A 79 25.17 -8.50 -5.95
CA LEU A 79 24.88 -8.31 -4.52
C LEU A 79 24.41 -6.88 -4.20
N GLY A 80 24.42 -5.97 -5.17
CA GLY A 80 24.14 -4.55 -4.99
C GLY A 80 25.08 -3.88 -3.99
N SER A 81 24.58 -2.88 -3.26
CA SER A 81 25.33 -2.09 -2.28
C SER A 81 25.98 -2.90 -1.16
N TYR A 82 25.54 -4.15 -0.91
CA TYR A 82 26.16 -5.03 0.08
C TYR A 82 27.60 -5.39 -0.29
N SER A 83 27.92 -5.60 -1.57
CA SER A 83 29.28 -5.98 -1.97
C SER A 83 30.27 -4.84 -1.78
N GLU A 84 29.88 -3.59 -2.09
CA GLU A 84 30.69 -2.40 -1.85
C GLU A 84 30.96 -2.20 -0.35
N ALA A 85 29.91 -2.30 0.48
CA ALA A 85 30.03 -2.20 1.93
C ALA A 85 30.94 -3.31 2.52
N LYS A 86 30.79 -4.55 2.05
CA LYS A 86 31.61 -5.69 2.50
C LYS A 86 33.04 -5.64 1.97
N LEU A 87 33.29 -5.14 0.75
CA LEU A 87 34.64 -4.86 0.25
C LEU A 87 35.33 -3.80 1.12
N ASN A 88 34.65 -2.69 1.41
CA ASN A 88 35.23 -1.61 2.21
C ASN A 88 35.53 -2.04 3.65
N SER A 89 34.69 -2.89 4.25
CA SER A 89 34.86 -3.41 5.61
C SER A 89 35.66 -4.72 5.72
N LEU A 90 36.21 -5.26 4.62
CA LEU A 90 36.87 -6.57 4.60
C LEU A 90 38.17 -6.60 5.45
N LEU A 91 38.20 -7.43 6.49
CA LEU A 91 39.32 -7.59 7.41
C LEU A 91 40.14 -8.88 7.16
N PRO A 92 41.42 -8.96 7.59
CA PRO A 92 42.17 -10.22 7.53
C PRO A 92 41.48 -11.33 8.33
N ASN A 93 41.46 -12.53 7.75
CA ASN A 93 40.67 -13.72 8.12
C ASN A 93 39.16 -13.67 7.77
N ASP A 94 38.59 -12.54 7.32
CA ASP A 94 37.26 -12.57 6.68
C ASP A 94 37.33 -13.47 5.44
N CYS A 95 36.33 -14.34 5.28
CA CYS A 95 36.30 -15.33 4.20
C CYS A 95 37.54 -16.25 4.14
N GLY A 96 38.35 -16.32 5.21
CA GLY A 96 39.62 -17.04 5.23
C GLY A 96 40.79 -16.35 4.52
N LEU A 97 40.64 -15.08 4.10
CA LEU A 97 41.63 -14.36 3.29
C LEU A 97 42.72 -13.68 4.13
N THR A 98 43.95 -13.70 3.63
CA THR A 98 45.06 -12.91 4.15
C THR A 98 45.01 -11.45 3.66
N SER A 99 45.76 -10.56 4.32
CA SER A 99 45.90 -9.16 3.90
C SER A 99 46.42 -8.98 2.47
N GLU A 100 47.24 -9.91 1.97
CA GLU A 100 47.79 -9.88 0.61
C GLU A 100 46.73 -10.27 -0.42
N GLU A 101 45.94 -11.31 -0.14
CA GLU A 101 44.83 -11.74 -1.00
C GLU A 101 43.72 -10.67 -1.06
N ILE A 102 43.40 -10.03 0.07
CA ILE A 102 42.44 -8.90 0.12
C ILE A 102 42.90 -7.74 -0.77
N ASN A 103 44.17 -7.36 -0.70
CA ASN A 103 44.72 -6.28 -1.53
C ASN A 103 44.75 -6.66 -3.01
N THR A 104 45.10 -7.91 -3.32
CA THR A 104 45.08 -8.46 -4.69
C THR A 104 43.68 -8.44 -5.27
N PHE A 105 42.68 -8.90 -4.50
CA PHE A 105 41.27 -8.92 -4.89
C PHE A 105 40.73 -7.50 -5.14
N LYS A 106 40.94 -6.56 -4.21
CA LYS A 106 40.52 -5.15 -4.36
C LYS A 106 41.15 -4.50 -5.59
N THR A 107 42.45 -4.73 -5.82
CA THR A 107 43.17 -4.19 -6.99
C THR A 107 42.64 -4.77 -8.29
N ALA A 108 42.40 -6.09 -8.34
CA ALA A 108 41.89 -6.77 -9.51
C ALA A 108 40.48 -6.31 -9.88
N LEU A 109 39.56 -6.18 -8.91
CA LEU A 109 38.21 -5.65 -9.13
C LEU A 109 38.23 -4.17 -9.61
N GLY A 110 39.12 -3.36 -9.05
CA GLY A 110 39.32 -1.96 -9.46
C GLY A 110 39.90 -1.80 -10.87
N ALA A 111 40.68 -2.78 -11.34
CA ALA A 111 41.25 -2.78 -12.69
C ALA A 111 40.25 -3.16 -13.80
N VAL A 112 39.08 -3.73 -13.46
CA VAL A 112 38.03 -4.06 -14.44
C VAL A 112 37.25 -2.80 -14.82
N THR A 113 37.78 -2.07 -15.80
CA THR A 113 37.04 -1.02 -16.53
C THR A 113 36.08 -1.68 -17.52
N ALA A 114 34.77 -1.65 -17.24
CA ALA A 114 33.73 -2.31 -18.03
C ALA A 114 33.67 -1.74 -19.48
N PRO A 115 33.20 -2.53 -20.46
CA PRO A 115 31.80 -2.96 -20.50
C PRO A 115 31.61 -4.49 -20.38
N LEU A 116 30.67 -4.91 -19.53
CA LEU A 116 30.25 -6.30 -19.40
C LEU A 116 28.99 -6.57 -20.25
N PRO A 117 28.99 -7.61 -21.11
CA PRO A 117 27.77 -8.06 -21.79
C PRO A 117 26.90 -8.81 -20.79
N GLY A 118 25.73 -8.25 -20.44
CA GLY A 118 24.80 -8.87 -19.48
C GLY A 118 23.67 -7.95 -18.98
N ALA A 119 23.82 -6.63 -19.11
CA ALA A 119 22.81 -5.66 -18.64
C ALA A 119 21.45 -5.73 -19.37
N ASP A 120 21.37 -6.43 -20.51
CA ASP A 120 20.16 -6.63 -21.31
C ASP A 120 19.76 -8.12 -21.44
N VAL A 121 19.76 -8.85 -20.32
CA VAL A 121 18.96 -10.09 -20.23
C VAL A 121 17.69 -9.78 -19.43
N ALA A 122 16.74 -9.11 -20.09
CA ALA A 122 15.35 -9.17 -19.68
C ALA A 122 14.94 -10.66 -19.54
N PRO A 123 14.13 -11.05 -18.54
CA PRO A 123 13.85 -12.45 -18.23
C PRO A 123 13.30 -13.18 -19.45
N GLN A 124 14.17 -13.99 -20.07
CA GLN A 124 13.82 -14.74 -21.26
C GLN A 124 12.85 -15.85 -20.83
N PRO A 125 11.64 -15.97 -21.42
CA PRO A 125 10.69 -16.99 -21.03
C PRO A 125 11.31 -18.38 -21.19
N GLY A 126 11.49 -19.09 -20.07
CA GLY A 126 12.13 -20.40 -20.02
C GLY A 126 11.51 -21.39 -21.01
N ASP A 127 12.36 -22.27 -21.54
CA ASP A 127 12.06 -23.09 -22.71
C ASP A 127 10.74 -23.86 -22.67
N LYS A 128 10.06 -23.89 -23.82
CA LYS A 128 8.85 -24.68 -24.03
C LYS A 128 9.17 -26.17 -24.15
N GLU A 129 9.19 -26.88 -23.03
CA GLU A 129 8.99 -28.34 -23.08
C GLU A 129 7.51 -28.70 -23.28
N LYS A 130 7.25 -29.79 -24.01
CA LYS A 130 5.99 -30.02 -24.72
C LYS A 130 4.96 -30.83 -23.95
N SER A 131 3.70 -30.64 -24.36
CA SER A 131 2.61 -31.63 -24.34
C SER A 131 1.71 -31.72 -23.09
N GLY A 132 1.23 -30.58 -22.61
CA GLY A 132 -0.15 -30.43 -22.13
C GLY A 132 -0.93 -29.53 -23.12
N ALA A 133 -2.25 -29.72 -23.27
CA ALA A 133 -3.06 -28.87 -24.15
C ALA A 133 -2.87 -27.39 -23.79
N SER A 134 -2.55 -26.53 -24.77
CA SER A 134 -2.05 -25.19 -24.46
C SER A 134 -3.08 -24.38 -23.66
N PRO A 135 -2.67 -23.65 -22.60
CA PRO A 135 -3.61 -22.95 -21.73
C PRO A 135 -4.46 -21.94 -22.51
N PHE A 136 -3.90 -21.34 -23.56
CA PHE A 136 -4.63 -20.46 -24.48
C PHE A 136 -5.72 -21.16 -25.31
N LEU A 137 -5.55 -22.44 -25.69
CA LEU A 137 -6.62 -23.22 -26.32
C LEU A 137 -7.71 -23.59 -25.31
N LEU A 138 -7.35 -23.93 -24.07
CA LEU A 138 -8.32 -24.20 -23.01
C LEU A 138 -9.13 -22.95 -22.66
N VAL A 139 -8.48 -21.81 -22.42
CA VAL A 139 -9.15 -20.52 -22.16
C VAL A 139 -10.00 -20.10 -23.37
N GLY A 140 -9.48 -20.24 -24.59
CA GLY A 140 -10.24 -19.96 -25.82
C GLY A 140 -11.49 -20.84 -25.95
N LEU A 141 -11.38 -22.14 -25.67
CA LEU A 141 -12.50 -23.09 -25.70
C LEU A 141 -13.53 -22.77 -24.62
N PHE A 142 -13.11 -22.52 -23.37
CA PHE A 142 -14.01 -22.13 -22.28
C PHE A 142 -14.71 -20.79 -22.57
N CYS A 143 -14.00 -19.80 -23.11
CA CYS A 143 -14.58 -18.52 -23.51
C CYS A 143 -15.64 -18.72 -24.61
N LEU A 144 -15.35 -19.51 -25.64
CA LEU A 144 -16.28 -19.84 -26.72
C LEU A 144 -17.51 -20.60 -26.20
N VAL A 145 -17.33 -21.57 -25.29
CA VAL A 145 -18.43 -22.29 -24.62
C VAL A 145 -19.30 -21.33 -23.80
N THR A 146 -18.71 -20.42 -23.02
CA THR A 146 -19.49 -19.42 -22.24
C THR A 146 -20.27 -18.45 -23.13
N VAL A 147 -19.70 -18.01 -24.26
CA VAL A 147 -20.39 -17.17 -25.25
C VAL A 147 -21.56 -17.92 -25.91
N VAL A 148 -21.37 -19.20 -26.26
CA VAL A 148 -22.45 -20.03 -26.84
C VAL A 148 -23.58 -20.25 -25.84
N ILE A 149 -23.28 -20.55 -24.57
CA ILE A 149 -24.28 -20.73 -23.51
C ILE A 149 -25.02 -19.41 -23.23
N GLY A 150 -24.29 -18.29 -23.11
CA GLY A 150 -24.88 -16.97 -22.92
C GLY A 150 -25.79 -16.54 -24.07
N GLY A 151 -25.36 -16.76 -25.32
CA GLY A 151 -26.16 -16.51 -26.51
C GLY A 151 -27.43 -17.36 -26.59
N ALA A 152 -27.34 -18.65 -26.25
CA ALA A 152 -28.49 -19.55 -26.20
C ALA A 152 -29.52 -19.14 -25.13
N LEU A 153 -29.05 -18.75 -23.93
CA LEU A 153 -29.92 -18.26 -22.85
C LEU A 153 -30.59 -16.93 -23.23
N ALA A 154 -29.86 -15.99 -23.81
CA ALA A 154 -30.42 -14.71 -24.27
C ALA A 154 -31.48 -14.91 -25.38
N TYR A 155 -31.22 -15.80 -26.34
CA TYR A 155 -32.17 -16.16 -27.39
C TYR A 155 -33.47 -16.75 -26.81
N LEU A 156 -33.37 -17.71 -25.89
CA LEU A 156 -34.54 -18.31 -25.24
C LEU A 156 -35.35 -17.30 -24.42
N PHE A 157 -34.69 -16.33 -23.79
CA PHE A 157 -35.38 -15.29 -23.00
C PHE A 157 -36.11 -14.28 -23.88
N LEU A 158 -35.51 -13.87 -25.00
CA LEU A 158 -36.10 -12.91 -25.96
C LEU A 158 -37.26 -13.50 -26.77
N VAL A 159 -37.19 -14.78 -27.16
CA VAL A 159 -38.25 -15.42 -27.96
C VAL A 159 -39.49 -15.74 -27.13
N LYS A 160 -39.35 -15.97 -25.82
CA LYS A 160 -40.45 -16.44 -24.96
C LYS A 160 -41.34 -15.33 -24.39
N ASN A 161 -41.01 -14.05 -24.60
CA ASN A 161 -41.75 -12.91 -24.02
C ASN A 161 -42.41 -12.01 -25.08
N LYS A 162 -43.41 -12.54 -25.80
CA LYS A 162 -44.30 -11.76 -26.69
C LYS A 162 -45.78 -12.14 -26.51
N LYS A 163 -46.53 -11.30 -25.79
CA LYS A 163 -47.97 -11.01 -25.99
C LYS A 163 -48.31 -9.63 -25.37
N PRO A 164 -49.32 -8.88 -25.87
CA PRO A 164 -49.27 -7.41 -25.83
C PRO A 164 -50.46 -6.69 -25.15
N GLY A 165 -50.31 -5.36 -25.00
CA GLY A 165 -51.36 -4.39 -24.67
C GLY A 165 -51.27 -3.83 -23.24
N THR A 166 -51.71 -2.61 -22.91
CA THR A 166 -52.14 -1.42 -23.69
C THR A 166 -52.04 -0.20 -22.76
N SER A 167 -51.72 0.99 -23.27
CA SER A 167 -51.77 2.27 -22.52
C SER A 167 -52.75 3.23 -23.24
N PRO A 168 -53.08 4.44 -22.72
CA PRO A 168 -52.85 5.04 -21.39
C PRO A 168 -54.16 5.65 -20.79
N THR A 169 -54.08 6.35 -19.64
CA THR A 169 -54.86 7.59 -19.38
C THR A 169 -54.16 8.46 -18.33
N ARG A 170 -54.27 9.78 -18.52
CA ARG A 170 -53.64 10.89 -17.78
C ARG A 170 -54.70 11.59 -16.92
N VAL A 171 -54.31 12.18 -15.78
CA VAL A 171 -54.68 13.55 -15.29
C VAL A 171 -54.06 13.81 -13.90
N GLN A 172 -53.61 15.05 -13.71
CA GLN A 172 -53.16 15.77 -12.51
C GLN A 172 -53.74 17.21 -12.65
N PRO A 173 -53.68 18.13 -11.65
CA PRO A 173 -53.31 18.03 -10.23
C PRO A 173 -54.35 18.73 -9.31
N VAL A 174 -54.00 19.06 -8.05
CA VAL A 174 -54.23 20.37 -7.36
C VAL A 174 -53.78 20.30 -5.88
N SER A 175 -53.23 21.40 -5.35
CA SER A 175 -52.95 21.67 -3.93
C SER A 175 -53.65 22.97 -3.50
N PRO A 176 -53.84 23.25 -2.19
CA PRO A 176 -53.03 24.33 -1.59
C PRO A 176 -52.70 24.23 -0.07
N THR A 177 -51.46 24.65 0.26
CA THR A 177 -51.00 25.65 1.27
C THR A 177 -51.52 25.71 2.72
N THR A 178 -50.58 25.84 3.69
CA THR A 178 -50.48 26.77 4.88
C THR A 178 -49.18 26.31 5.63
N GLU A 179 -48.08 27.05 5.84
CA GLU A 179 -47.81 28.27 6.66
C GLU A 179 -47.92 28.03 8.19
N VAL A 180 -47.11 28.57 9.12
CA VAL A 180 -45.85 29.35 9.11
C VAL A 180 -45.08 29.06 10.44
N SER A 181 -43.75 29.20 10.60
CA SER A 181 -43.09 30.42 11.17
C SER A 181 -41.59 30.19 11.47
N GLN A 182 -40.81 31.28 11.60
CA GLN A 182 -39.40 31.32 12.03
C GLN A 182 -39.25 31.35 13.56
N GLN A 183 -38.10 30.90 14.08
CA GLN A 183 -37.37 31.65 15.11
C GLN A 183 -35.89 31.24 15.24
N ASP A 184 -34.98 32.19 15.08
CA ASP A 184 -33.59 32.08 15.51
C ASP A 184 -33.53 32.01 17.04
N GLN A 185 -32.70 31.13 17.60
CA GLN A 185 -32.21 31.27 18.97
C GLN A 185 -30.72 30.97 19.07
N TYR A 186 -30.02 31.87 19.75
CA TYR A 186 -28.60 31.77 20.08
C TYR A 186 -28.39 30.71 21.17
N ALA A 187 -27.62 29.67 20.87
CA ALA A 187 -26.85 28.91 21.87
C ALA A 187 -25.38 29.31 21.64
N THR A 188 -24.74 30.12 22.47
CA THR A 188 -24.48 29.95 23.91
C THR A 188 -23.68 28.68 24.17
N ASP A 189 -22.46 28.91 24.64
CA ASP A 189 -21.41 27.95 24.95
C ASP A 189 -21.86 27.01 26.08
N GLU A 190 -22.48 25.88 25.72
CA GLU A 190 -22.86 24.82 26.67
C GLU A 190 -22.10 23.53 26.37
N THR A 191 -21.10 23.29 27.20
CA THR A 191 -20.49 22.00 27.57
C THR A 191 -21.20 20.78 26.96
N SER A 192 -20.82 20.40 25.74
CA SER A 192 -21.33 19.16 25.16
C SER A 192 -20.83 17.99 26.01
N VAL A 193 -21.77 17.25 26.58
CA VAL A 193 -21.50 15.89 27.05
C VAL A 193 -21.28 15.08 25.77
N SER A 194 -20.05 15.11 25.27
CA SER A 194 -19.64 14.32 24.12
C SER A 194 -20.00 12.86 24.41
N GLU A 195 -20.76 12.26 23.49
CA GLU A 195 -21.06 10.85 23.53
C GLU A 195 -19.73 10.08 23.61
N PRO A 196 -19.58 9.02 24.42
CA PRO A 196 -18.30 8.34 24.53
C PRO A 196 -17.88 7.80 23.15
N PRO A 197 -16.62 8.00 22.74
CA PRO A 197 -16.14 7.49 21.46
C PRO A 197 -16.31 5.96 21.37
N VAL A 198 -16.66 5.48 20.16
CA VAL A 198 -16.84 4.06 19.87
C VAL A 198 -15.52 3.29 19.98
N ALA A 199 -14.39 3.96 19.73
CA ALA A 199 -13.05 3.43 19.93
C ALA A 199 -12.07 4.53 20.37
N GLN A 200 -11.09 4.15 21.20
CA GLN A 200 -9.95 4.99 21.56
C GLN A 200 -8.66 4.17 21.45
N PHE A 201 -7.65 4.75 20.81
CA PHE A 201 -6.32 4.16 20.65
C PHE A 201 -5.25 5.16 21.05
N MET A 202 -4.07 4.67 21.42
CA MET A 202 -2.90 5.49 21.65
C MET A 202 -1.72 4.87 20.93
N SER A 203 -1.16 5.62 20.00
CA SER A 203 -0.04 5.22 19.16
C SER A 203 1.18 6.08 19.51
N THR A 204 2.38 5.50 19.49
CA THR A 204 3.61 6.20 19.91
C THR A 204 4.79 5.81 19.06
N TYR A 205 5.27 6.75 18.25
CA TYR A 205 6.54 6.64 17.55
C TYR A 205 7.69 6.95 18.52
N VAL A 206 8.79 6.19 18.39
CA VAL A 206 10.07 6.45 19.05
C VAL A 206 11.20 6.31 18.02
N ALA A 207 12.17 7.21 18.04
CA ALA A 207 13.34 7.16 17.18
C ALA A 207 14.06 5.81 17.27
N GLY A 208 14.31 5.20 16.11
CA GLY A 208 14.75 3.81 16.01
C GLY A 208 13.69 2.87 15.41
N ASP A 209 12.40 3.19 15.52
CA ASP A 209 11.34 2.44 14.85
C ASP A 209 11.16 2.87 13.39
N ASP A 210 12.09 2.43 12.55
CA ASP A 210 12.13 2.74 11.12
C ASP A 210 10.97 2.15 10.31
N LEU A 211 10.11 1.32 10.92
CA LEU A 211 8.97 0.65 10.30
C LEU A 211 7.63 1.00 10.95
N TYR A 212 7.59 2.05 11.78
CA TYR A 212 6.40 2.51 12.48
C TYR A 212 5.21 2.80 11.53
N ASP A 213 4.19 1.97 11.65
CA ASP A 213 2.96 1.91 10.85
C ASP A 213 1.88 1.20 11.70
N ASP A 214 1.36 1.92 12.69
CA ASP A 214 0.33 1.42 13.61
C ASP A 214 -1.05 1.50 12.92
N SER A 215 -1.81 0.39 12.94
CA SER A 215 -3.18 0.33 12.44
C SER A 215 -4.13 -0.34 13.43
N PHE A 216 -5.36 0.20 13.53
CA PHE A 216 -6.37 -0.21 14.49
C PHE A 216 -7.75 -0.33 13.81
N SER A 217 -8.34 -1.52 13.91
CA SER A 217 -9.73 -1.76 13.46
C SER A 217 -10.73 -1.07 14.39
N ILE A 218 -11.71 -0.39 13.80
CA ILE A 218 -12.80 0.29 14.50
C ILE A 218 -14.04 -0.61 14.40
N ASP A 219 -14.35 -1.31 15.48
CA ASP A 219 -15.57 -2.11 15.60
C ASP A 219 -16.61 -1.40 16.48
N SER A 220 -17.88 -1.55 16.12
CA SER A 220 -19.00 -1.11 16.97
C SER A 220 -19.08 -1.95 18.27
N PRO A 221 -19.79 -1.48 19.31
CA PRO A 221 -20.06 -2.27 20.52
C PRO A 221 -20.79 -3.61 20.30
N SER A 222 -21.33 -3.83 19.09
CA SER A 222 -21.96 -5.09 18.67
C SER A 222 -21.02 -6.07 17.94
N GLY A 223 -19.78 -5.67 17.68
CA GLY A 223 -18.79 -6.44 16.91
C GLY A 223 -18.95 -6.33 15.39
N GLU A 224 -19.75 -5.37 14.90
CA GLU A 224 -19.76 -5.01 13.48
C GLU A 224 -18.61 -4.04 13.18
N PHE A 225 -17.72 -4.42 12.25
CA PHE A 225 -16.68 -3.56 11.68
C PHE A 225 -17.29 -2.26 11.13
N LEU A 226 -16.70 -1.12 11.47
CA LEU A 226 -17.07 0.22 11.01
C LEU A 226 -16.01 0.82 10.08
N GLY A 227 -14.74 0.58 10.36
CA GLY A 227 -13.62 1.16 9.61
C GLY A 227 -12.26 0.80 10.20
N GLU A 228 -11.22 1.52 9.79
CA GLU A 228 -9.86 1.34 10.27
C GLU A 228 -9.17 2.71 10.40
N CYS A 229 -8.26 2.87 11.36
CA CYS A 229 -7.49 4.10 11.51
C CYS A 229 -6.05 3.79 11.93
N GLY A 230 -5.13 4.69 11.63
CA GLY A 230 -3.72 4.44 11.92
C GLY A 230 -2.85 5.67 11.93
N VAL A 231 -1.58 5.45 12.30
CA VAL A 231 -0.52 6.45 12.39
C VAL A 231 0.77 5.85 11.84
N SER A 232 1.40 6.51 10.87
CA SER A 232 2.57 5.96 10.18
C SER A 232 3.61 7.03 9.82
N ILE A 233 4.84 6.61 9.52
CA ILE A 233 5.90 7.52 9.04
C ILE A 233 5.55 8.03 7.64
N SER A 234 5.33 9.34 7.51
CA SER A 234 5.10 9.96 6.21
C SER A 234 6.42 10.33 5.52
N GLU A 235 7.34 11.01 6.20
CA GLU A 235 8.56 11.55 5.58
C GLU A 235 9.77 11.58 6.54
N ILE A 236 10.96 11.47 5.95
CA ILE A 236 12.26 11.54 6.64
C ILE A 236 13.10 12.71 6.12
N ILE A 237 13.96 13.28 6.97
CA ILE A 237 14.87 14.37 6.60
C ILE A 237 16.34 13.91 6.53
N GLY A 238 16.97 14.22 5.39
CA GLY A 238 18.39 13.93 5.16
C GLY A 238 18.68 12.43 5.08
N VAL A 239 19.83 12.01 5.63
CA VAL A 239 20.28 10.62 5.66
C VAL A 239 20.76 10.23 7.06
N GLY A 240 20.62 8.94 7.39
CA GLY A 240 21.04 8.36 8.67
C GLY A 240 20.33 7.03 8.94
N ASP A 241 20.92 6.28 9.86
CA ASP A 241 20.34 5.11 10.52
C ASP A 241 20.45 5.40 12.03
N PRO A 242 19.34 5.44 12.80
CA PRO A 242 17.97 5.25 12.36
C PRO A 242 17.45 6.40 11.47
N LYS A 243 16.31 6.18 10.81
CA LYS A 243 15.61 7.20 10.02
C LYS A 243 15.24 8.41 10.88
N LYS A 244 15.50 9.58 10.33
CA LYS A 244 15.20 10.87 10.97
C LYS A 244 13.82 11.33 10.51
N VAL A 245 12.78 10.88 11.19
CA VAL A 245 11.38 11.18 10.83
C VAL A 245 11.09 12.67 11.04
N THR A 246 10.47 13.30 10.05
CA THR A 246 10.14 14.75 10.05
C THR A 246 8.65 15.03 9.87
N ALA A 247 7.89 14.05 9.37
CA ALA A 247 6.43 14.09 9.31
C ALA A 247 5.86 12.69 9.51
N ILE A 248 4.72 12.63 10.19
CA ILE A 248 3.93 11.43 10.47
C ILE A 248 2.52 11.68 9.92
N GLU A 249 1.91 10.69 9.30
CA GLU A 249 0.53 10.80 8.85
C GLU A 249 -0.41 10.07 9.81
N THR A 250 -1.64 10.57 9.88
CA THR A 250 -2.74 9.96 10.60
C THR A 250 -3.90 9.86 9.63
N TRP A 251 -4.55 8.70 9.58
CA TRP A 251 -5.51 8.37 8.55
C TRP A 251 -6.74 7.65 9.11
N LEU A 252 -7.87 7.83 8.43
CA LEU A 252 -9.17 7.23 8.74
C LEU A 252 -9.77 6.63 7.47
N PHE A 253 -10.06 5.33 7.53
CA PHE A 253 -10.85 4.60 6.55
C PHE A 253 -12.21 4.23 7.16
N ASP A 254 -13.28 4.43 6.40
CA ASP A 254 -14.66 4.09 6.78
C ASP A 254 -15.19 3.07 5.77
N LYS A 255 -15.83 1.99 6.23
CA LYS A 255 -16.35 0.94 5.33
C LYS A 255 -17.39 1.44 4.32
N ASN A 256 -18.05 2.56 4.61
CA ASN A 256 -19.07 3.17 3.77
C ASN A 256 -18.48 4.18 2.79
N ASP A 257 -17.27 4.69 3.07
CA ASP A 257 -16.54 5.60 2.22
C ASP A 257 -15.57 4.82 1.30
N ILE A 258 -15.24 5.40 0.15
CA ILE A 258 -14.26 4.83 -0.79
C ILE A 258 -12.91 5.55 -0.74
N GLU A 259 -12.84 6.69 -0.05
CA GLU A 259 -11.62 7.48 0.13
C GLU A 259 -11.14 7.40 1.58
N THR A 260 -9.83 7.17 1.76
CA THR A 260 -9.18 7.30 3.08
C THR A 260 -8.88 8.77 3.33
N VAL A 261 -9.36 9.29 4.45
CA VAL A 261 -9.07 10.66 4.88
C VAL A 261 -7.72 10.66 5.59
N THR A 262 -6.77 11.46 5.11
CA THR A 262 -5.40 11.52 5.66
C THR A 262 -5.01 12.95 6.01
N LYS A 263 -4.42 13.14 7.19
CA LYS A 263 -3.73 14.38 7.59
C LYS A 263 -2.26 14.09 7.85
N VAL A 264 -1.39 14.93 7.33
CA VAL A 264 0.07 14.80 7.52
C VAL A 264 0.49 15.78 8.60
N LEU A 265 0.86 15.25 9.76
CA LEU A 265 1.39 15.98 10.90
C LEU A 265 2.88 16.23 10.70
N MET A 266 3.24 17.50 10.51
CA MET A 266 4.57 17.94 10.10
C MET A 266 5.33 18.61 11.23
N SER A 267 6.64 18.36 11.30
CA SER A 267 7.55 19.17 12.12
C SER A 267 7.53 20.64 11.66
N GLN A 268 7.91 21.57 12.54
CA GLN A 268 7.96 23.00 12.21
C GLN A 268 8.82 23.26 10.97
N HIS A 269 9.99 22.62 10.91
CA HIS A 269 10.89 22.73 9.76
C HIS A 269 10.27 22.21 8.46
N ALA A 270 9.56 21.09 8.51
CA ALA A 270 8.92 20.53 7.32
C ALA A 270 7.73 21.37 6.84
N TYR A 271 6.98 21.97 7.77
CA TYR A 271 5.85 22.85 7.47
C TYR A 271 6.30 24.18 6.84
N ASP A 272 7.42 24.73 7.32
CA ASP A 272 7.99 26.00 6.85
C ASP A 272 8.77 25.89 5.52
N ASP A 273 9.23 24.69 5.13
CA ASP A 273 9.82 24.44 3.80
C ASP A 273 8.70 24.27 2.75
N PRO A 274 8.55 25.22 1.79
CA PRO A 274 7.47 25.15 0.81
C PRO A 274 7.56 23.92 -0.12
N ALA A 275 8.77 23.42 -0.39
CA ALA A 275 8.96 22.27 -1.27
C ALA A 275 8.61 20.96 -0.57
N LEU A 276 8.93 20.85 0.73
CA LEU A 276 8.58 19.67 1.53
C LEU A 276 7.09 19.67 1.89
N SER A 277 6.53 20.83 2.26
CA SER A 277 5.11 21.04 2.49
C SER A 277 4.27 20.75 1.25
N GLN A 278 4.66 21.23 0.07
CA GLN A 278 3.96 20.90 -1.19
C GLN A 278 4.03 19.42 -1.56
N ARG A 279 5.14 18.73 -1.24
CA ARG A 279 5.24 17.26 -1.45
C ARG A 279 4.30 16.51 -0.50
N LEU A 280 4.20 16.93 0.76
CA LEU A 280 3.38 16.24 1.75
C LEU A 280 1.88 16.52 1.56
N ALA A 281 1.53 17.67 0.98
CA ALA A 281 0.18 17.98 0.51
C ALA A 281 -0.39 17.00 -0.53
N SER A 282 0.43 16.15 -1.17
CA SER A 282 -0.06 15.09 -2.07
C SER A 282 -0.31 13.74 -1.38
N LYS A 283 -0.01 13.61 -0.08
CA LYS A 283 -0.30 12.41 0.74
C LYS A 283 -1.53 12.61 1.64
N GLY A 284 -1.77 13.85 2.07
CA GLY A 284 -2.91 14.24 2.90
C GLY A 284 -2.86 15.74 3.19
N GLU A 285 -3.80 16.23 4.00
CA GLU A 285 -3.83 17.64 4.38
C GLU A 285 -2.65 17.99 5.33
N PRO A 286 -1.79 18.97 4.98
CA PRO A 286 -0.66 19.38 5.83
C PRO A 286 -1.12 20.08 7.11
N VAL A 287 -0.66 19.59 8.27
CA VAL A 287 -0.90 20.24 9.57
C VAL A 287 0.41 20.32 10.37
N LEU A 288 0.66 21.48 10.97
CA LEU A 288 1.78 21.68 11.89
C LEU A 288 1.56 20.92 13.21
N ILE A 289 2.54 20.11 13.64
CA ILE A 289 2.53 19.48 14.96
C ILE A 289 2.65 20.54 16.05
N GLN A 290 1.70 20.53 16.99
CA GLN A 290 1.72 21.35 18.20
C GLN A 290 1.44 20.47 19.44
N PRO A 291 2.16 20.64 20.56
CA PRO A 291 1.85 19.92 21.81
C PRO A 291 0.41 20.21 22.26
N GLY A 292 -0.38 19.16 22.50
CA GLY A 292 -1.81 19.28 22.83
C GLY A 292 -2.72 19.66 21.66
N GLY A 293 -2.16 19.84 20.45
CA GLY A 293 -2.90 20.11 19.23
C GLY A 293 -3.83 18.95 18.86
N ARG A 294 -4.95 19.29 18.23
CA ARG A 294 -6.01 18.35 17.81
C ARG A 294 -6.30 18.56 16.33
N VAL A 295 -6.49 17.48 15.61
CA VAL A 295 -6.96 17.49 14.22
C VAL A 295 -8.14 16.55 14.08
N VAL A 296 -9.13 16.93 13.27
CA VAL A 296 -10.34 16.13 13.06
C VAL A 296 -10.36 15.60 11.64
N LEU A 297 -10.52 14.29 11.49
CA LEU A 297 -10.71 13.58 10.22
C LEU A 297 -12.17 13.12 10.16
N GLU A 298 -12.88 13.46 9.09
CA GLU A 298 -14.30 13.14 8.92
C GLU A 298 -14.53 12.38 7.62
N SER A 299 -15.18 11.22 7.70
CA SER A 299 -15.72 10.47 6.57
C SER A 299 -17.25 10.62 6.51
N GLU A 300 -17.92 9.82 5.67
CA GLU A 300 -19.38 9.74 5.64
C GLU A 300 -20.01 9.39 7.01
N THR A 301 -19.54 8.34 7.69
CA THR A 301 -20.16 7.80 8.92
C THR A 301 -19.28 7.83 10.17
N LEU A 302 -17.99 8.19 10.05
CA LEU A 302 -17.05 8.27 11.17
C LEU A 302 -16.43 9.67 11.29
N GLN A 303 -16.07 10.01 12.53
CA GLN A 303 -15.28 11.19 12.86
C GLN A 303 -14.19 10.79 13.84
N MET A 304 -12.94 11.10 13.53
CA MET A 304 -11.79 10.85 14.40
C MET A 304 -11.13 12.16 14.83
N GLU A 305 -11.00 12.38 16.13
CA GLU A 305 -10.06 13.36 16.68
C GLU A 305 -8.72 12.67 16.91
N ALA A 306 -7.66 13.17 16.27
CA ALA A 306 -6.29 12.80 16.56
C ALA A 306 -5.63 13.93 17.36
N ARG A 307 -5.18 13.62 18.58
CA ARG A 307 -4.61 14.58 19.53
C ARG A 307 -3.15 14.24 19.80
N VAL A 308 -2.27 15.23 19.60
CA VAL A 308 -0.86 15.13 19.99
C VAL A 308 -0.77 15.25 21.52
N VAL A 309 -0.54 14.15 22.21
CA VAL A 309 -0.43 14.08 23.67
C VAL A 309 0.94 14.58 24.14
N ASP A 310 1.99 14.13 23.47
CA ASP A 310 3.39 14.49 23.74
C ASP A 310 4.20 14.52 22.44
N ILE A 311 5.20 15.40 22.38
CA ILE A 311 6.12 15.53 21.24
C ILE A 311 7.50 15.95 21.76
N ILE A 312 8.52 15.15 21.45
CA ILE A 312 9.93 15.43 21.69
C ILE A 312 10.64 15.47 20.35
N TYR A 313 11.41 16.53 20.11
CA TYR A 313 12.28 16.66 18.94
C TYR A 313 13.72 16.31 19.31
N ALA A 314 14.42 15.64 18.40
CA ALA A 314 15.80 15.24 18.59
C ALA A 314 16.73 16.46 18.58
N GLN A 315 17.73 16.45 19.45
CA GLN A 315 18.81 17.45 19.47
C GLN A 315 19.98 16.96 18.61
N GLY A 316 20.59 17.84 17.81
CA GLY A 316 21.72 17.45 16.97
C GLY A 316 22.15 18.49 15.94
N ALA A 317 22.75 18.01 14.85
CA ALA A 317 23.31 18.85 13.78
C ALA A 317 22.28 19.28 12.70
N LEU A 318 21.03 18.83 12.80
CA LEU A 318 19.92 19.30 11.96
C LEU A 318 19.20 20.48 12.64
N PRO A 319 18.38 21.26 11.90
CA PRO A 319 17.63 22.38 12.47
C PRO A 319 16.78 21.96 13.68
N GLU A 320 16.65 22.84 14.67
CA GLU A 320 15.79 22.58 15.83
C GLU A 320 14.34 22.36 15.38
N GLY A 321 13.63 21.42 16.02
CA GLY A 321 12.25 21.11 15.65
C GLY A 321 12.07 20.48 14.26
N SER A 322 13.11 19.82 13.71
CA SER A 322 13.05 19.15 12.39
C SER A 322 12.94 17.63 12.43
N VAL A 323 13.43 16.98 13.50
CA VAL A 323 13.42 15.51 13.66
C VAL A 323 12.63 15.14 14.89
N ILE A 324 11.61 14.31 14.72
CA ILE A 324 10.81 13.75 15.81
C ILE A 324 11.65 12.66 16.50
N ASP A 325 11.83 12.77 17.80
CA ASP A 325 12.48 11.76 18.66
C ASP A 325 11.44 10.84 19.31
N ARG A 326 10.32 11.43 19.73
CA ARG A 326 9.11 10.70 20.18
C ARG A 326 7.88 11.53 19.89
N ILE A 327 6.80 10.92 19.42
CA ILE A 327 5.46 11.53 19.44
C ILE A 327 4.43 10.51 19.92
N THR A 328 3.53 10.92 20.79
CA THR A 328 2.37 10.12 21.23
C THR A 328 1.10 10.79 20.73
N ILE A 329 0.27 10.02 20.04
CA ILE A 329 -1.02 10.47 19.49
C ILE A 329 -2.14 9.62 20.11
N GLU A 330 -3.12 10.30 20.68
CA GLU A 330 -4.40 9.73 21.08
C GLU A 330 -5.37 9.85 19.89
N LEU A 331 -5.97 8.73 19.49
CA LEU A 331 -7.02 8.67 18.48
C LEU A 331 -8.34 8.37 19.20
N ALA A 332 -9.34 9.23 19.03
CA ALA A 332 -10.69 9.01 19.54
C ALA A 332 -11.68 9.06 18.37
N ILE A 333 -12.54 8.05 18.24
CA ILE A 333 -13.43 7.87 17.09
C ILE A 333 -14.88 7.87 17.54
N TRP A 334 -15.72 8.62 16.83
CA TRP A 334 -17.17 8.67 16.98
C TRP A 334 -17.86 8.23 15.69
N GLN A 335 -19.08 7.72 15.83
CA GLN A 335 -19.98 7.46 14.71
C GLN A 335 -20.94 8.66 14.53
N LYS A 336 -21.22 9.02 13.27
CA LYS A 336 -22.08 10.13 12.86
C LYS A 336 -23.50 9.66 12.49
#